data_AF-A0A817DB08-F1
#
_entry.id   AF-A0A817DB08-F1
#
_cell.length_a   1.000
_cell.length_b   1.000
_cell.length_c   1.000
_cell.angle_alpha   90.00
_cell.angle_beta   90.00
_cell.angle_gamma   90.00
#
_symmetry.space_group_name_H-M   'P 1'
#
loop_
_entity.id
_entity.type
_entity.pdbx_description
1 polymer ?
#
loop_
_entity_poly.entity_id
_entity_poly.type
_entity_poly.pdbx_seq_one_letter_code
_entity_poly.pdbx_strand_id
1 'polypeptide(L)'
;MAIEMIGAVYCPLSPRDPEHRLHGLLEQTESRLIFIHHSTKRKAGNTIKAIDMDSVLIDIDVQTNNDFVSLSSKAIAPDGIAYIIFTSGSTGVPKAMS
;
A
#
# COMPACT_ATOMS: atom_id res chain seq x y z
N MET A 1 -8.67 -3.37 7.62
CA MET A 1 -8.87 -1.93 7.88
C MET A 1 -7.72 -1.44 8.76
N ALA A 2 -6.69 -0.84 8.16
CA ALA A 2 -5.54 -0.32 8.92
C ALA A 2 -5.00 0.99 8.31
N ILE A 3 -4.99 1.08 6.97
CA ILE A 3 -4.50 2.25 6.23
C ILE A 3 -5.51 3.42 6.29
N GLU A 4 -6.81 3.14 6.18
CA GLU A 4 -7.85 4.18 6.27
C GLU A 4 -7.89 4.86 7.65
N MET A 5 -7.62 4.09 8.72
CA MET A 5 -7.64 4.58 10.11
C MET A 5 -6.54 5.61 10.42
N ILE A 6 -5.56 5.77 9.52
CA ILE A 6 -4.50 6.78 9.64
C ILE A 6 -4.65 7.92 8.60
N GLY A 7 -5.78 7.98 7.89
CA GLY A 7 -6.04 8.97 6.83
C GLY A 7 -5.13 8.80 5.62
N ALA A 8 -4.59 7.60 5.40
CA ALA A 8 -3.78 7.28 4.24
C ALA A 8 -4.64 6.65 3.13
N VAL A 9 -4.21 6.84 1.88
CA VAL A 9 -4.86 6.30 0.68
C VAL A 9 -4.26 4.93 0.37
N TYR A 10 -5.12 3.93 0.11
CA TYR A 10 -4.69 2.60 -0.28
C TYR A 10 -4.76 2.39 -1.81
N CYS A 11 -3.68 1.92 -2.43
CA CYS A 11 -3.67 1.57 -3.85
C CYS A 11 -3.38 0.07 -4.02
N PRO A 12 -4.39 -0.77 -4.32
CA PRO A 12 -4.15 -2.18 -4.59
C PRO A 12 -3.38 -2.37 -5.90
N LEU A 13 -2.28 -3.12 -5.83
CA LEU A 13 -1.49 -3.52 -6.99
C LEU A 13 -1.56 -5.04 -7.18
N SER A 14 -1.62 -5.49 -8.42
CA SER A 14 -1.63 -6.90 -8.76
C SER A 14 -0.20 -7.44 -8.85
N PRO A 15 0.21 -8.44 -8.05
CA PRO A 15 1.53 -9.05 -8.17
C PRO A 15 1.73 -9.80 -9.49
N ARG A 16 0.67 -10.03 -10.27
CA ARG A 16 0.74 -10.66 -11.59
C ARG A 16 1.17 -9.66 -12.68
N ASP A 17 1.16 -8.37 -12.38
CA ASP A 17 1.58 -7.35 -13.33
C ASP A 17 3.10 -7.46 -13.61
N PRO A 18 3.53 -7.09 -14.84
CA PRO A 18 4.95 -6.98 -15.17
C PRO A 18 5.67 -5.95 -14.29
N GLU A 19 6.95 -6.19 -13.97
CA GLU A 19 7.74 -5.31 -13.10
C GLU A 19 7.77 -3.85 -13.58
N HIS A 20 7.97 -3.61 -14.87
CA HIS A 20 7.93 -2.27 -15.46
C HIS A 20 6.61 -1.54 -15.18
N ARG A 21 5.47 -2.24 -15.24
CA ARG A 21 4.15 -1.65 -14.96
C ARG A 21 4.02 -1.28 -13.48
N LEU A 22 4.48 -2.17 -12.59
CA LEU A 22 4.47 -1.92 -11.15
C LEU A 22 5.35 -0.72 -10.79
N HIS A 23 6.54 -0.60 -11.39
CA HIS A 23 7.41 0.55 -11.18
C HIS A 23 6.75 1.87 -11.64
N GLY A 24 6.15 1.90 -12.84
CA GLY A 24 5.44 3.08 -13.31
C GLY A 24 4.26 3.48 -12.43
N LEU A 25 3.55 2.49 -11.86
CA LEU A 25 2.48 2.74 -10.88
C LEU A 25 3.03 3.32 -9.58
N LEU A 26 4.13 2.78 -9.05
CA LEU A 26 4.78 3.27 -7.84
C LEU A 26 5.30 4.71 -7.98
N GLU A 27 5.81 5.06 -9.17
CA GLU A 27 6.23 6.43 -9.49
C GLU A 27 5.02 7.38 -9.55
N GLN A 28 3.91 6.96 -10.19
CA GLN A 28 2.71 7.80 -10.32
C GLN A 28 1.97 8.03 -9.00
N THR A 29 2.03 7.08 -8.07
CA THR A 29 1.34 7.21 -6.78
C THR A 29 2.12 8.04 -5.77
N GLU A 30 3.38 8.39 -6.05
CA GLU A 30 4.31 9.02 -5.10
C GLU A 30 4.30 8.33 -3.72
N SER A 31 4.06 7.01 -3.71
CA SER A 31 3.86 6.26 -2.48
C SER A 31 5.14 6.20 -1.67
N ARG A 32 5.02 6.41 -0.35
CA ARG A 32 6.17 6.35 0.58
C ARG A 32 6.47 4.93 1.07
N LEU A 33 5.46 4.08 1.07
CA LEU A 33 5.48 2.73 1.63
C LEU A 33 4.68 1.77 0.75
N ILE A 34 5.16 0.53 0.62
CA ILE A 34 4.39 -0.58 0.05
C ILE A 34 4.36 -1.75 1.02
N PHE A 35 3.19 -2.37 1.17
CA PHE A 35 3.04 -3.66 1.82
C PHE A 35 3.12 -4.76 0.76
N ILE A 36 3.99 -5.74 0.95
CA ILE A 36 4.26 -6.77 -0.04
C ILE A 36 4.56 -8.11 0.64
N HIS A 37 4.24 -9.21 -0.03
CA HIS A 37 4.66 -10.54 0.42
C HIS A 37 6.13 -10.78 0.09
N HIS A 38 6.78 -11.64 0.87
CA HIS A 38 8.18 -12.00 0.68
C HIS A 38 8.45 -12.52 -0.74
N SER A 39 7.53 -13.34 -1.26
CA SER A 39 7.60 -13.94 -2.59
C SER A 39 7.61 -12.93 -3.75
N THR A 40 7.04 -11.74 -3.55
CA THR A 40 6.89 -10.70 -4.58
C THR A 40 7.76 -9.47 -4.32
N LYS A 41 8.44 -9.39 -3.17
CA LYS A 41 9.29 -8.27 -2.73
C LYS A 41 10.29 -7.79 -3.78
N ARG A 42 10.91 -8.71 -4.53
CA ARG A 42 11.86 -8.37 -5.60
C ARG A 42 11.27 -7.44 -6.67
N LYS A 43 9.96 -7.52 -6.93
CA LYS A 43 9.28 -6.70 -7.94
C LYS A 43 9.15 -5.22 -7.56
N ALA A 44 9.33 -4.87 -6.29
CA ALA A 44 9.33 -3.47 -5.85
C ALA A 44 10.70 -2.79 -6.05
N GLY A 45 11.75 -3.58 -6.30
CA GLY A 45 13.11 -3.09 -6.42
C GLY A 45 13.54 -2.27 -5.20
N ASN A 46 14.31 -1.21 -5.46
CA ASN A 46 14.74 -0.23 -4.45
C ASN A 46 13.95 1.09 -4.55
N THR A 47 12.86 1.11 -5.33
CA THR A 47 12.11 2.34 -5.67
C THR A 47 11.31 2.87 -4.48
N ILE A 48 10.93 1.99 -3.55
CA ILE A 48 10.06 2.33 -2.42
C ILE A 48 10.42 1.49 -1.19
N LYS A 49 10.17 2.03 0.01
CA LYS A 49 10.32 1.27 1.25
C LYS A 49 9.26 0.17 1.32
N ALA A 50 9.71 -1.09 1.25
CA ALA A 50 8.85 -2.26 1.31
C ALA A 50 8.75 -2.83 2.73
N ILE A 51 7.52 -3.01 3.21
CA ILE A 51 7.20 -3.75 4.43
C ILE A 51 6.81 -5.17 4.02
N ASP A 52 7.54 -6.14 4.54
CA ASP A 52 7.27 -7.56 4.33
C ASP A 52 6.12 -8.02 5.24
N MET A 53 4.97 -8.32 4.64
CA MET A 53 3.78 -8.72 5.40
C MET A 53 3.96 -10.07 6.10
N ASP A 54 4.79 -10.95 5.55
CA ASP A 54 4.99 -12.28 6.13
C ASP A 54 5.76 -12.18 7.46
N SER A 55 6.69 -11.23 7.57
CA SER A 55 7.40 -10.92 8.82
C SER A 55 6.49 -10.24 9.85
N VAL A 56 5.58 -9.37 9.41
CA VAL A 56 4.65 -8.67 10.32
C VAL A 56 3.65 -9.63 10.94
N LEU A 57 3.17 -10.63 10.19
CA LEU A 57 2.26 -11.65 10.70
C LEU A 57 2.90 -12.52 11.79
N ILE A 58 4.19 -12.84 11.64
CA ILE A 58 4.93 -13.64 12.62
C ILE A 58 5.11 -12.87 13.93
N ASP A 59 5.35 -11.55 13.87
CA ASP A 59 5.54 -10.72 15.06
C ASP A 59 4.23 -10.50 15.84
N ILE A 60 3.08 -10.43 15.14
CA ILE A 60 1.75 -10.29 15.75
C ILE A 60 1.38 -11.54 16.57
N ASP A 61 1.74 -12.74 16.12
CA ASP A 61 1.43 -13.99 16.83
C ASP A 61 2.30 -14.19 18.09
N VAL A 62 3.49 -13.58 18.12
CA VAL A 62 4.42 -13.63 19.26
C VAL A 62 4.18 -12.48 20.25
N GLN A 63 3.59 -11.36 19.80
CA GLN A 63 3.29 -10.20 20.62
C GLN A 63 1.81 -9.84 20.62
N THR A 64 0.98 -10.66 21.26
CA THR A 64 -0.24 -10.15 21.92
C THR A 64 0.16 -9.30 23.13
N ASN A 65 0.92 -8.23 22.90
CA ASN A 65 1.19 -7.21 23.88
C ASN A 65 0.14 -6.11 23.72
N ASN A 66 -0.45 -5.71 24.83
CA ASN A 66 -1.64 -4.88 24.95
C ASN A 66 -1.40 -3.39 24.57
N ASP A 67 -0.41 -3.12 23.73
CA ASP A 67 0.00 -1.79 23.29
C ASP A 67 -0.90 -1.33 22.15
N PHE A 68 -2.16 -1.02 22.48
CA PHE A 68 -2.98 -0.18 21.63
C PHE A 68 -2.31 1.20 21.56
N VAL A 69 -1.45 1.39 20.57
CA VAL A 69 -0.96 2.71 20.18
C VAL A 69 -2.19 3.53 19.84
N SER A 70 -2.42 4.59 20.62
CA SER A 70 -3.51 5.54 20.38
C SER A 70 -3.40 6.03 18.93
N LEU A 71 -4.33 5.57 18.09
CA LEU A 71 -4.44 6.04 16.72
C LEU A 71 -4.59 7.56 16.76
N SER A 72 -3.86 8.26 15.89
CA SER A 72 -3.84 9.72 15.86
C SER A 72 -5.26 10.27 15.96
N SER A 73 -5.52 11.17 16.92
CA SER A 73 -6.83 11.82 17.14
C SER A 73 -7.22 12.78 16.01
N LYS A 74 -6.52 12.74 14.88
CA LYS A 74 -6.76 13.61 13.73
C LYS A 74 -8.04 13.14 13.06
N ALA A 75 -9.04 14.00 13.03
CA ALA A 75 -10.30 13.73 12.35
C ALA A 75 -10.03 13.40 10.88
N ILE A 76 -10.43 12.21 10.46
CA ILE A 76 -10.44 11.81 9.05
C ILE A 76 -11.64 12.53 8.42
N ALA A 77 -11.39 13.32 7.38
CA ALA A 77 -12.45 14.04 6.70
C ALA A 77 -13.37 13.04 5.97
N PRO A 78 -14.71 13.20 6.01
CA PRO A 78 -15.64 12.26 5.36
C PRO A 78 -15.47 12.16 3.84
N ASP A 79 -14.84 13.16 3.23
CA ASP A 79 -14.52 13.29 1.81
C ASP A 79 -13.06 12.88 1.48
N GLY A 80 -12.33 12.32 2.45
CA GLY A 80 -11.00 11.79 2.24
C GLY A 80 -11.00 10.57 1.31
N ILE A 81 -10.04 10.53 0.38
CA ILE A 81 -9.88 9.39 -0.53
C ILE A 81 -9.42 8.17 0.28
N ALA A 82 -10.21 7.09 0.25
CA ALA A 82 -9.85 5.85 0.93
C ALA A 82 -8.94 4.96 0.07
N TYR A 83 -9.19 4.93 -1.24
CA TYR A 83 -8.43 4.09 -2.18
C TYR A 83 -8.29 4.73 -3.56
N ILE A 84 -7.24 4.31 -4.27
CA ILE A 84 -7.05 4.59 -5.70
C ILE A 84 -6.95 3.27 -6.44
N ILE A 85 -7.84 3.03 -7.41
CA ILE A 85 -7.78 1.86 -8.28
C ILE A 85 -7.32 2.28 -9.67
N PHE A 86 -6.24 1.66 -10.14
CA PHE A 86 -5.76 1.82 -11.50
C PHE A 86 -6.35 0.76 -12.43
N THR A 87 -7.15 1.20 -13.39
CA THR A 87 -7.63 0.34 -14.47
C THR A 87 -6.65 0.37 -15.65
N SER A 88 -6.74 -0.61 -16.54
CA SER A 88 -6.01 -0.62 -17.81
C SER A 88 -6.55 0.50 -18.71
N GLY A 89 -6.04 1.73 -18.52
CA GLY A 89 -6.32 2.85 -19.41
C GLY A 89 -5.93 2.48 -20.84
N SER A 90 -6.80 2.78 -21.80
CA SER A 90 -6.62 2.51 -23.24
C SER A 90 -5.37 3.17 -23.85
N THR A 91 -4.71 4.08 -23.12
CA THR A 91 -3.47 4.78 -23.50
C THR A 91 -2.21 4.19 -22.87
N GLY A 92 -2.30 3.05 -22.17
CA GLY A 92 -1.18 2.42 -21.47
C GLY A 92 -0.78 3.11 -20.16
N VAL A 93 -1.19 4.36 -19.96
CA VAL A 93 -1.02 5.12 -18.73
C VAL A 93 -2.23 4.88 -17.81
N PRO A 94 -2.03 4.27 -16.64
CA PRO A 94 -3.12 3.98 -15.72
C PRO A 94 -3.65 5.29 -15.11
N LYS A 95 -4.99 5.43 -15.03
CA LYS A 95 -5.66 6.61 -14.46
C LYS A 95 -6.12 6.31 -13.04
N ALA A 96 -5.82 7.21 -12.11
CA ALA A 96 -6.34 7.14 -10.76
C ALA A 96 -7.82 7.51 -10.75
N MET A 97 -8.66 6.68 -10.12
CA MET A 97 -10.01 7.02 -9.72
C MET A 97 -10.00 7.24 -8.20
N SER A 98 -10.38 8.44 -7.76
CA SER A 98 -10.53 8.84 -6.37
C SER A 98 -11.96 8.71 -5.90
#